data_AF-A0A2V8D5L7-F1
#
_entry.id   AF-A0A2V8D5L7-F1
#
_cell.length_a   1.000
_cell.length_b   1.000
_cell.length_c   1.000
_cell.angle_alpha   90.00
_cell.angle_beta   90.00
_cell.angle_gamma   90.00
#
_symmetry.space_group_name_H-M   'P 1'
#
loop_
_entity.id
_entity.type
_entity.pdbx_description
1 polymer ?
#
loop_
_entity_poly.entity_id
_entity_poly.type
_entity_poly.pdbx_seq_one_letter_code
_entity_poly.pdbx_strand_id
1 'polypeptide(L)'
;SCLVPAAHVDGTRVTTIEGLGGRHPLQRAFVEQGGAQCGICTPGMIMAAVALGKHPSVDDMRVGLAGNLCRCTGYSAIYRSIEAATKRHKPQRARRPQSEVNTE
;
A
#
# COMPACT_ATOMS: atom_id res chain seq x y z
N SER A 1 -16.95 5.01 -1.10
CA SER A 1 -18.01 4.81 -0.09
C SER A 1 -18.94 6.02 0.02
N CYS A 2 -18.43 7.27 0.00
CA CYS A 2 -19.26 8.47 0.17
C CYS A 2 -20.44 8.62 -0.82
N LEU A 3 -20.33 8.03 -2.02
CA LEU A 3 -21.37 8.05 -3.05
C LEU A 3 -22.16 6.73 -3.16
N VAL A 4 -22.00 5.81 -2.20
CA VAL A 4 -22.69 4.52 -2.19
C VAL A 4 -23.51 4.42 -0.89
N PRO A 5 -24.84 4.51 -0.97
CA PRO A 5 -25.72 4.27 0.17
C PRO A 5 -25.46 2.90 0.80
N ALA A 6 -25.46 2.83 2.13
CA ALA A 6 -25.21 1.59 2.87
C ALA A 6 -26.20 0.46 2.51
N ALA A 7 -27.46 0.80 2.21
CA ALA A 7 -28.46 -0.19 1.80
C ALA A 7 -28.10 -0.90 0.48
N HIS A 8 -27.29 -0.31 -0.39
CA HIS A 8 -26.89 -0.93 -1.67
C HIS A 8 -25.85 -2.03 -1.53
N VAL A 9 -25.24 -2.18 -0.35
CA VAL A 9 -24.23 -3.22 -0.08
C VAL A 9 -24.78 -4.34 0.80
N ASP A 10 -26.11 -4.41 1.00
CA ASP A 10 -26.74 -5.50 1.74
C ASP A 10 -26.44 -6.86 1.10
N GLY A 11 -26.19 -7.87 1.93
CA GLY A 11 -25.77 -9.20 1.51
C GLY A 11 -24.37 -9.29 0.87
N THR A 12 -23.63 -8.19 0.74
CA THR A 12 -22.27 -8.20 0.15
C THR A 12 -21.16 -8.27 1.22
N ARG A 13 -19.97 -8.69 0.80
CA ARG A 13 -18.77 -8.61 1.65
C ARG A 13 -18.04 -7.29 1.38
N VAL A 14 -18.02 -6.42 2.39
CA VAL A 14 -17.27 -5.15 2.35
C VAL A 14 -15.98 -5.31 3.14
N THR A 15 -14.85 -4.93 2.54
CA THR A 15 -13.53 -4.89 3.18
C THR A 15 -13.02 -3.46 3.22
N THR A 16 -12.53 -3.02 4.38
CA THR A 16 -11.88 -1.71 4.58
C THR A 16 -10.38 -1.89 4.85
N ILE A 17 -9.67 -0.78 5.08
CA ILE A 17 -8.23 -0.81 5.38
C ILE A 17 -7.90 -1.63 6.64
N GLU A 18 -8.77 -1.57 7.65
CA GLU A 18 -8.66 -2.34 8.90
C GLU A 18 -8.80 -3.84 8.64
N GLY A 19 -9.64 -4.22 7.67
CA GLY A 19 -9.85 -5.61 7.26
C GLY A 19 -8.60 -6.27 6.66
N LEU A 20 -7.60 -5.48 6.23
CA LEU A 20 -6.31 -6.00 5.78
C LEU A 20 -5.39 -6.42 6.94
N GLY A 21 -5.72 -6.03 8.18
CA GLY A 21 -5.06 -6.50 9.40
C GLY A 21 -3.59 -6.08 9.56
N GLY A 22 -3.14 -5.06 8.81
CA GLY A 22 -1.74 -4.58 8.84
C GLY A 22 -0.73 -5.53 8.19
N ARG A 23 -1.19 -6.66 7.66
CA ARG A 23 -0.33 -7.72 7.11
C ARG A 23 -0.23 -7.70 5.59
N HIS A 24 -1.06 -6.90 4.93
CA HIS A 24 -1.06 -6.87 3.47
C HIS A 24 0.27 -6.29 2.97
N PRO A 25 0.95 -6.89 1.97
CA PRO A 25 2.24 -6.41 1.47
C PRO A 25 2.24 -4.93 1.07
N LEU A 26 1.13 -4.42 0.53
CA LEU A 26 0.94 -3.00 0.25
C LEU A 26 1.07 -2.12 1.50
N GLN A 27 0.51 -2.52 2.65
CA GLN A 27 0.59 -1.72 3.88
C GLN A 27 2.04 -1.55 4.32
N ARG A 28 2.85 -2.63 4.24
CA ARG A 28 4.28 -2.57 4.52
C ARG A 28 5.04 -1.75 3.50
N ALA A 29 4.79 -1.96 2.21
CA ALA A 29 5.49 -1.25 1.15
C ALA A 29 5.23 0.26 1.17
N PHE A 30 4.03 0.71 1.51
CA PHE A 30 3.72 2.14 1.67
C PHE A 30 4.54 2.78 2.80
N VAL A 31 4.80 2.06 3.88
CA VAL A 31 5.68 2.52 4.97
C VAL A 31 7.13 2.54 4.49
N GLU A 32 7.61 1.42 3.93
CA GLU A 32 9.02 1.24 3.55
C GLU A 32 9.45 2.18 2.39
N GLN A 33 8.54 2.53 1.48
CA GLN A 33 8.85 3.34 0.29
C GLN A 33 8.45 4.83 0.43
N GLY A 34 7.94 5.24 1.60
CA GLY A 34 7.42 6.59 1.81
C GLY A 34 6.16 6.91 0.99
N GLY A 35 5.37 5.88 0.68
CA GLY A 35 4.07 6.00 0.00
C GLY A 35 2.99 6.67 0.87
N ALA A 36 3.23 6.82 2.16
CA ALA A 36 2.41 7.58 3.09
C ALA A 36 3.23 8.70 3.77
N GLN A 37 2.62 9.89 3.90
CA GLN A 37 3.16 11.01 4.68
C GLN A 37 2.13 11.48 5.72
N CYS A 38 1.19 12.37 5.35
CA CYS A 38 0.13 12.80 6.27
C CYS A 38 -0.91 11.71 6.59
N GLY A 39 -0.93 10.63 5.81
CA GLY A 39 -1.80 9.46 6.04
C GLY A 39 -3.24 9.58 5.57
N ILE A 40 -3.78 10.79 5.32
CA ILE A 40 -5.21 11.00 5.02
C ILE A 40 -5.69 10.17 3.81
N CYS A 41 -4.95 10.21 2.70
CA CYS A 41 -5.33 9.48 1.49
C CYS A 41 -4.96 7.98 1.53
N THR A 42 -4.13 7.56 2.49
CA THR A 42 -3.50 6.25 2.50
C THR A 42 -4.49 5.08 2.56
N PRO A 43 -5.57 5.12 3.37
CA PRO A 43 -6.59 4.06 3.35
C PRO A 43 -7.20 3.84 1.96
N GLY A 44 -7.67 4.91 1.30
CA GLY A 44 -8.28 4.83 -0.03
C GLY A 44 -7.28 4.36 -1.08
N MET A 45 -6.05 4.89 -1.04
CA MET A 45 -4.99 4.54 -1.98
C MET A 45 -4.62 3.06 -1.90
N ILE A 46 -4.48 2.50 -0.69
CA ILE A 46 -4.16 1.08 -0.50
C ILE A 46 -5.33 0.21 -0.97
N MET A 47 -6.58 0.56 -0.64
CA MET A 47 -7.73 -0.23 -1.08
C MET A 47 -7.90 -0.22 -2.61
N ALA A 48 -7.65 0.91 -3.26
CA ALA A 48 -7.64 1.00 -4.72
C ALA A 48 -6.50 0.17 -5.33
N ALA A 49 -5.30 0.21 -4.74
CA ALA A 49 -4.17 -0.60 -5.17
C ALA A 49 -4.40 -2.12 -4.97
N VAL A 50 -5.15 -2.53 -3.95
CA VAL A 50 -5.59 -3.93 -3.79
C VAL A 50 -6.49 -4.35 -4.97
N ALA A 51 -7.39 -3.46 -5.40
CA ALA A 51 -8.32 -3.74 -6.51
C ALA A 51 -7.64 -3.83 -7.88
N LEU A 52 -6.47 -3.20 -8.06
CA LEU A 52 -5.65 -3.33 -9.29
C LEU A 52 -5.11 -4.76 -9.51
N GLY A 53 -5.07 -5.61 -8.48
CA GLY A 53 -4.62 -6.98 -8.59
C GLY A 53 -3.09 -7.14 -8.64
N LYS A 54 -2.62 -8.26 -9.20
CA LYS A 54 -1.20 -8.62 -9.18
C LYS A 54 -0.46 -7.98 -10.36
N HIS A 55 0.59 -7.22 -10.04
CA HIS A 55 1.55 -6.65 -10.98
C HIS A 55 0.95 -5.65 -11.99
N PRO A 56 0.27 -4.58 -11.53
CA PRO A 56 -0.25 -3.56 -12.44
C PRO A 56 0.90 -2.86 -13.18
N SER A 57 0.70 -2.54 -14.45
CA SER A 57 1.60 -1.65 -15.19
C SER A 57 1.51 -0.23 -14.63
N VAL A 58 2.44 0.63 -15.06
CA VAL A 58 2.40 2.05 -14.68
C VAL A 58 1.12 2.73 -15.15
N ASP A 59 0.62 2.38 -16.34
CA ASP A 59 -0.62 2.96 -16.85
C ASP A 59 -1.85 2.42 -16.12
N ASP A 60 -1.87 1.15 -15.73
CA ASP A 60 -2.92 0.60 -14.86
C ASP A 60 -2.97 1.36 -13.53
N MET A 61 -1.81 1.65 -12.93
CA MET A 61 -1.73 2.43 -11.70
C MET A 61 -2.20 3.87 -11.89
N ARG A 62 -1.83 4.54 -12.99
CA ARG A 62 -2.28 5.91 -13.28
C ARG A 62 -3.80 5.99 -13.41
N VAL A 63 -4.39 5.07 -14.17
CA VAL A 63 -5.84 5.06 -14.42
C VAL A 63 -6.60 4.64 -13.16
N GLY A 64 -6.22 3.51 -12.54
CA GLY A 64 -6.95 2.99 -11.39
C GLY A 64 -6.81 3.81 -10.12
N LEU A 65 -5.77 4.66 -10.01
CA LEU A 65 -5.60 5.57 -8.88
C LEU A 65 -6.02 7.01 -9.19
N ALA A 66 -6.52 7.33 -10.40
CA ALA A 66 -6.89 8.69 -10.78
C ALA A 66 -7.91 9.34 -9.83
N GLY A 67 -8.79 8.54 -9.21
CA GLY A 67 -9.76 9.01 -8.21
C GLY A 67 -9.23 9.14 -6.77
N ASN A 68 -7.98 8.76 -6.51
CA ASN A 68 -7.36 8.80 -5.18
C ASN A 68 -6.36 9.94 -5.11
N LEU A 69 -6.81 11.09 -4.62
CA LEU A 69 -5.99 12.30 -4.59
C LEU A 69 -4.98 12.27 -3.44
N CYS A 70 -3.72 12.57 -3.76
CA CYS A 70 -2.66 12.75 -2.77
C CYS A 70 -1.99 14.11 -2.93
N ARG A 71 -1.87 14.86 -1.83
CA ARG A 71 -1.21 16.18 -1.82
C ARG A 71 0.26 16.13 -1.39
N CYS A 72 0.68 15.07 -0.70
CA CYS A 72 1.97 15.03 -0.01
C CYS A 72 3.07 14.32 -0.82
N THR A 73 2.74 13.23 -1.51
CA THR A 73 3.77 12.32 -2.08
C THR A 73 4.15 12.60 -3.53
N GLY A 74 3.34 13.41 -4.25
CA GLY A 74 3.50 13.58 -5.70
C GLY A 74 3.34 12.28 -6.51
N TYR A 75 2.67 11.26 -5.96
CA TYR A 75 2.37 9.94 -6.55
C TYR A 75 3.55 9.00 -6.79
N SER A 76 4.76 9.49 -7.08
CA SER A 76 5.90 8.62 -7.41
C SER A 76 6.22 7.60 -6.30
N ALA A 77 6.14 7.99 -5.03
CA ALA A 77 6.37 7.07 -3.91
C ALA A 77 5.24 6.02 -3.76
N ILE A 78 4.02 6.35 -4.17
CA ILE A 78 2.88 5.42 -4.18
C ILE A 78 3.10 4.34 -5.24
N TYR A 79 3.48 4.72 -6.46
CA TYR A 79 3.75 3.75 -7.53
C TYR A 79 4.90 2.80 -7.15
N ARG A 80 6.00 3.34 -6.61
CA ARG A 80 7.10 2.50 -6.09
C ARG A 80 6.63 1.54 -4.98
N SER A 81 5.73 1.97 -4.10
CA SER A 81 5.16 1.11 -3.06
C SER A 81 4.38 -0.07 -3.65
N ILE A 82 3.58 0.17 -4.69
CA ILE A 82 2.78 -0.86 -5.35
C ILE A 82 3.68 -1.84 -6.12
N GLU A 83 4.69 -1.33 -6.83
CA GLU A 83 5.68 -2.19 -7.48
C GLU A 83 6.46 -3.03 -6.46
N ALA A 84 6.86 -2.45 -5.33
CA ALA A 84 7.59 -3.17 -4.28
C ALA A 84 6.74 -4.28 -3.65
N ALA A 85 5.45 -4.02 -3.43
CA ALA A 85 4.51 -5.02 -2.90
C ALA A 85 4.22 -6.17 -3.86
N THR A 86 4.37 -5.95 -5.17
CA THR A 86 4.08 -6.94 -6.21
C THR A 86 5.32 -7.73 -6.66
N LYS A 87 6.52 -7.14 -6.54
CA LYS A 87 7.78 -7.88 -6.68
C LYS A 87 7.89 -8.90 -5.55
N ARG A 88 8.10 -10.19 -5.89
CA ARG A 88 8.28 -11.26 -4.88
C ARG A 88 9.34 -10.85 -3.87
N HIS A 89 8.95 -10.66 -2.61
CA HIS A 89 9.91 -10.54 -1.52
C HIS A 89 10.76 -11.82 -1.50
N LYS A 90 12.04 -11.73 -1.88
CA LYS A 90 13.04 -12.65 -1.32
C LYS A 90 12.96 -12.45 0.19
N PRO A 91 12.81 -13.50 1.00
CA PRO A 91 12.77 -13.35 2.45
C PRO A 91 14.01 -12.57 2.88
N GLN A 92 13.79 -11.43 3.55
CA GLN A 92 14.89 -10.70 4.15
C GLN A 92 15.53 -11.66 5.16
N ARG A 93 16.75 -12.13 4.84
CA ARG A 93 17.57 -12.82 5.83
C ARG A 93 17.67 -11.89 7.02
N ALA A 94 17.25 -12.37 8.19
CA ALA A 94 17.38 -11.63 9.44
C ALA A 94 18.80 -11.05 9.52
N ARG A 95 18.91 -9.72 9.67
CA ARG A 95 20.22 -9.10 9.95
C ARG A 95 20.75 -9.79 11.21
N ARG A 96 21.87 -10.51 11.08
CA ARG A 96 22.61 -11.01 12.24
C ARG A 96 22.91 -9.80 13.14
N PRO A 97 22.72 -9.90 14.46
CA PRO A 97 23.16 -8.83 15.34
C PRO A 97 24.67 -8.66 15.14
N GLN A 98 25.11 -7.42 14.94
CA GLN A 98 26.53 -7.07 14.87
C GLN A 98 27.13 -7.35 16.26
N SER A 99 27.77 -8.50 16.40
CA SER A 99 28.71 -8.77 17.48
C SER A 99 29.98 -7.95 17.24
N GLU A 100 30.46 -7.30 18.30
CA GLU A 100 31.85 -6.87 18.51
C GLU A 100 32.33 -5.66 17.69
N VAL A 101 32.07 -4.47 18.23
CA VAL A 101 32.99 -3.33 18.08
C VAL A 101 34.10 -3.54 19.09
N ASN A 102 35.24 -4.06 18.64
CA ASN A 102 36.51 -3.91 19.33
C ASN A 102 37.02 -2.49 19.10
N THR A 103 37.20 -1.73 20.17
CA THR A 103 38.13 -0.59 20.22
C THR A 103 38.62 -0.44 21.66
N GLU A 104 39.91 -0.77 21.80
CA GLU A 104 40.87 -0.51 22.89
C GLU A 104 40.76 -1.32 24.19
#